data_AF-A0A973RC26-F1
#
_entry.id   AF-A0A973RC26-F1
#
_cell.length_a   1.000
_cell.length_b   1.000
_cell.length_c   1.000
_cell.angle_alpha   90.00
_cell.angle_beta   90.00
_cell.angle_gamma   90.00
#
_symmetry.space_group_name_H-M   'P 1'
#
loop_
_entity.id
_entity.type
_entity.pdbx_description
1 polymer ?
#
loop_
_entity_poly.entity_id
_entity_poly.type
_entity_poly.pdbx_seq_one_letter_code
_entity_poly.pdbx_strand_id
1 'polypeptide(L)'
;VRRPIASGGTGTVVVSRAGGRLVFTSSGLPELPEASGYELWLMGPDGARAAGMLERVDGGLTEPVVTAPRRGEEQVALTIEPASGSERPTTDAILLADLPGT
;
A
#
# COMPACT_ATOMS: atom_id res chain seq x y z
N VAL A 1 4.81 2.95 -11.14
CA VAL A 1 3.47 2.56 -11.65
C VAL A 1 2.42 3.41 -10.95
N ARG A 2 1.46 3.97 -11.69
CA ARG A 2 0.33 4.75 -11.14
C ARG A 2 -0.97 4.05 -11.51
N ARG A 3 -1.88 3.85 -10.54
CA ARG A 3 -3.15 3.12 -10.73
C ARG A 3 -4.29 3.82 -9.99
N PRO A 4 -5.52 3.83 -10.54
CA PRO A 4 -6.70 4.20 -9.77
C PRO A 4 -6.90 3.22 -8.61
N ILE A 5 -7.44 3.71 -7.49
CA ILE A 5 -7.83 2.89 -6.33
C ILE A 5 -9.35 2.71 -6.36
N ALA A 6 -9.84 1.49 -6.13
CA ALA A 6 -11.26 1.16 -6.26
C ALA A 6 -12.16 1.96 -5.29
N SER A 7 -11.67 2.31 -4.11
CA SER A 7 -12.38 3.18 -3.17
C SER A 7 -12.42 4.65 -3.60
N GLY A 8 -11.59 5.06 -4.57
CA GLY A 8 -11.41 6.44 -5.00
C GLY A 8 -9.97 6.91 -4.87
N GLY A 9 -9.58 7.93 -5.63
CA GLY A 9 -8.22 8.47 -5.62
C GLY A 9 -7.24 7.69 -6.50
N THR A 10 -5.95 7.88 -6.25
CA THR A 10 -4.87 7.29 -7.05
C THR A 10 -3.71 6.86 -6.16
N GLY A 11 -3.20 5.66 -6.40
CA GLY A 11 -1.96 5.14 -5.81
C GLY A 11 -0.80 5.20 -6.80
N THR A 12 0.39 5.52 -6.31
CA THR A 12 1.63 5.54 -7.08
C THR A 12 2.70 4.73 -6.35
N VAL A 13 3.23 3.73 -7.04
CA VAL A 13 4.35 2.90 -6.62
C VAL A 13 5.61 3.32 -7.38
N VAL A 14 6.68 3.67 -6.68
CA VAL A 14 8.01 3.93 -7.24
C VAL A 14 8.97 2.89 -6.70
N VAL A 15 9.73 2.24 -7.58
CA VAL A 15 10.73 1.23 -7.19
C VAL A 15 12.11 1.74 -7.56
N SER A 16 13.00 1.82 -6.58
CA SER A 16 14.43 2.05 -6.77
C SER A 16 15.16 0.72 -6.65
N ARG A 17 15.53 0.15 -7.79
CA ARG A 17 16.27 -1.13 -7.84
C ARG A 17 17.66 -1.02 -7.23
N ALA A 18 18.39 0.04 -7.56
CA ALA A 18 19.74 0.28 -7.02
C ALA A 18 19.73 0.42 -5.50
N GLY A 19 18.65 0.95 -4.92
CA GLY A 19 18.49 1.09 -3.47
C GLY A 19 17.76 -0.08 -2.79
N GLY A 20 17.17 -1.02 -3.54
CA GLY A 20 16.28 -2.04 -2.97
C GLY A 20 15.12 -1.42 -2.18
N ARG A 21 14.54 -0.33 -2.70
CA ARG A 21 13.48 0.42 -2.02
C ARG A 21 12.24 0.55 -2.89
N LEU A 22 11.11 0.56 -2.21
CA LEU A 22 9.80 0.89 -2.75
C LEU A 22 9.24 2.09 -1.99
N VAL A 23 8.66 3.03 -2.74
CA VAL A 23 7.89 4.14 -2.19
C VAL A 23 6.46 4.02 -2.71
N PHE A 24 5.50 4.05 -1.81
CA PHE A 24 4.09 4.19 -2.14
C PHE A 24 3.60 5.57 -1.72
N THR A 25 2.85 6.22 -2.59
CA THR A 25 2.15 7.48 -2.30
C THR A 25 0.72 7.38 -2.79
N SER A 26 -0.18 8.14 -2.17
CA SER A 26 -1.57 8.22 -2.61
C SER A 26 -2.10 9.64 -2.57
N SER A 27 -3.21 9.86 -3.28
CA SER A 27 -3.92 11.14 -3.26
C SER A 27 -5.41 10.90 -3.50
N GLY A 28 -6.26 11.70 -2.83
CA GLY A 28 -7.71 11.66 -3.04
C GLY A 28 -8.38 10.40 -2.50
N LEU A 29 -7.76 9.72 -1.53
CA LEU A 29 -8.39 8.62 -0.83
C LEU A 29 -9.55 9.14 0.05
N PRO A 30 -10.74 8.50 0.00
CA PRO A 30 -11.85 8.87 0.87
C PRO A 30 -11.50 8.74 2.34
N GLU A 31 -12.12 9.58 3.16
CA GLU A 31 -12.11 9.47 4.62
C GLU A 31 -12.73 8.18 5.11
N LEU A 32 -12.01 7.54 6.03
CA LEU A 32 -12.44 6.34 6.71
C LEU A 32 -12.83 6.69 8.15
N PRO A 33 -13.73 5.92 8.77
CA PRO A 33 -13.96 6.02 10.21
C PRO A 33 -12.65 5.86 11.00
N GLU A 34 -12.54 6.48 12.17
CA GLU A 34 -11.32 6.44 13.01
C GLU A 34 -10.83 5.02 13.36
N ALA A 35 -11.75 4.06 13.41
CA ALA A 35 -11.43 2.65 13.68
C ALA A 35 -10.81 1.92 12.48
N SER A 36 -10.69 2.58 11.31
CA SER A 36 -10.22 1.99 10.06
C SER A 36 -9.08 2.81 9.46
N GLY A 37 -8.19 2.12 8.74
CA GLY A 37 -7.09 2.73 8.01
C GLY A 37 -6.82 1.98 6.70
N TYR A 38 -6.00 2.58 5.85
CA TYR A 38 -5.50 1.91 4.65
C TYR A 38 -4.17 1.24 4.99
N GLU A 39 -4.05 -0.06 4.73
CA GLU A 39 -2.81 -0.80 4.97
C GLU A 39 -2.20 -1.26 3.65
N LEU A 40 -0.90 -1.00 3.49
CA LEU A 40 -0.12 -1.42 2.35
C LEU A 40 0.50 -2.79 2.63
N TRP A 41 0.46 -3.67 1.64
CA TRP A 41 1.00 -5.02 1.73
C TRP A 41 2.00 -5.28 0.61
N LEU A 42 3.06 -6.01 0.94
CA LEU A 42 3.95 -6.66 -0.03
C LEU A 42 3.53 -8.13 -0.15
N MET A 43 3.28 -8.57 -1.37
CA MET A 43 2.69 -9.88 -1.67
C MET A 43 3.70 -10.75 -2.41
N GLY A 44 3.82 -11.99 -1.97
CA GLY A 44 4.67 -13.00 -2.60
C GLY A 44 4.17 -14.42 -2.33
N PRO A 45 4.97 -15.46 -2.64
CA PRO A 45 4.60 -16.86 -2.43
C PRO A 45 4.37 -17.21 -0.95
N ASP A 46 5.02 -16.49 -0.04
CA ASP A 46 4.85 -16.66 1.42
C ASP A 46 3.59 -15.93 1.97
N GLY A 47 2.83 -15.27 1.09
CA GLY A 47 1.62 -14.53 1.44
C GLY A 47 1.83 -13.01 1.50
N ALA A 48 0.97 -12.35 2.27
CA ALA A 48 0.96 -10.91 2.45
C ALA A 48 1.78 -10.51 3.68
N ARG A 49 2.63 -9.49 3.54
CA ARG A 49 3.34 -8.87 4.65
C ARG A 49 3.01 -7.39 4.72
N ALA A 50 2.65 -6.92 5.91
CA ALA A 50 2.44 -5.50 6.15
C ALA A 50 3.68 -4.68 5.77
N ALA A 51 3.45 -3.65 4.97
CA ALA A 51 4.43 -2.65 4.56
C ALA A 51 4.22 -1.32 5.29
N GLY A 52 3.04 -1.11 5.89
CA GLY A 52 2.72 0.02 6.75
C GLY A 52 1.31 0.55 6.55
N MET A 53 0.80 1.25 7.57
CA MET A 53 -0.42 2.04 7.47
C MET A 53 -0.16 3.34 6.71
N LEU A 54 -1.09 3.76 5.87
CA LEU A 54 -1.06 5.10 5.27
C LEU A 54 -1.56 6.10 6.30
N GLU A 55 -0.65 6.90 6.84
CA GLU A 55 -0.99 8.01 7.70
C GLU A 55 -1.54 9.17 6.87
N ARG A 56 -2.67 9.72 7.30
CA ARG A 56 -3.26 10.91 6.69
C ARG A 56 -2.44 12.14 7.03
N VAL A 57 -2.33 13.03 6.07
CA VAL A 57 -1.91 14.41 6.28
C VAL A 57 -3.01 15.35 5.81
N ASP A 58 -2.87 16.62 6.18
CA ASP A 58 -3.84 17.66 5.79
C ASP A 58 -4.01 17.74 4.27
N GLY A 59 -5.24 18.03 3.84
CA GLY A 59 -5.56 18.23 2.42
C GLY A 59 -5.80 16.96 1.60
N GLY A 60 -6.04 15.81 2.25
CA GLY A 60 -6.42 14.56 1.55
C GLY A 60 -5.26 13.83 0.89
N LEU A 61 -4.04 14.12 1.35
CA LEU A 61 -2.81 13.41 1.00
C LEU A 61 -2.49 12.38 2.10
N THR A 62 -1.61 11.43 1.78
CA THR A 62 -1.06 10.48 2.77
C THR A 62 0.45 10.60 2.81
N GLU A 63 1.05 10.39 3.96
CA GLU A 63 2.50 10.25 4.07
C GLU A 63 3.01 9.13 3.14
N PRO A 64 4.17 9.29 2.49
CA PRO A 64 4.76 8.23 1.69
C PRO A 64 5.16 7.02 2.56
N VAL A 65 4.74 5.82 2.16
CA VAL A 65 5.25 4.59 2.76
C VAL A 65 6.54 4.20 2.04
N VAL A 66 7.65 4.14 2.78
CA VAL A 66 8.95 3.67 2.27
C VAL A 66 9.25 2.30 2.84
N THR A 67 9.45 1.31 1.98
CA THR A 67 9.68 -0.08 2.38
C THR A 67 10.71 -0.76 1.48
N ALA A 68 11.07 -1.99 1.81
CA ALA A 68 11.98 -2.82 1.05
C ALA A 68 11.29 -4.15 0.72
N PRO A 69 10.99 -4.42 -0.57
CA PRO A 69 10.55 -5.74 -1.00
C PRO A 69 11.64 -6.79 -0.74
N ARG A 70 11.22 -7.97 -0.29
CA ARG A 70 12.04 -9.17 -0.18
C ARG A 70 12.02 -9.91 -1.51
N ARG A 71 12.97 -10.80 -1.72
CA ARG A 71 12.98 -11.68 -2.89
C ARG A 71 11.67 -12.47 -2.95
N GLY A 72 10.97 -12.42 -4.08
CA GLY A 72 9.68 -13.08 -4.31
C GLY A 72 8.46 -12.23 -3.93
N GLU A 73 8.63 -11.07 -3.30
CA GLU A 73 7.55 -10.10 -3.13
C GLU A 73 7.42 -9.27 -4.41
N GLU A 74 6.55 -9.71 -5.32
CA GLU A 74 6.44 -9.18 -6.67
C GLU A 74 5.21 -8.28 -6.86
N GLN A 75 4.35 -8.14 -5.85
CA GLN A 75 3.17 -7.27 -5.94
C GLN A 75 2.99 -6.44 -4.68
N VAL A 76 2.29 -5.32 -4.85
CA VAL A 76 1.76 -4.50 -3.76
C VAL A 76 0.24 -4.56 -3.78
N ALA A 77 -0.35 -4.70 -2.60
CA ALA A 77 -1.78 -4.55 -2.39
C ALA A 77 -2.08 -3.41 -1.40
N LEU A 78 -3.24 -2.77 -1.54
CA LEU A 78 -3.80 -1.85 -0.57
C LEU A 78 -5.17 -2.37 -0.14
N THR A 79 -5.44 -2.41 1.15
CA THR A 79 -6.73 -2.82 1.72
C THR A 79 -7.24 -1.79 2.72
N ILE A 80 -8.49 -1.95 3.16
CA ILE A 80 -9.05 -1.22 4.30
C ILE A 80 -9.00 -2.15 5.51
N GLU A 81 -8.30 -1.76 6.55
CA GLU A 81 -8.02 -2.58 7.73
C GLU A 81 -8.42 -1.84 9.02
N PRO A 82 -8.49 -2.52 10.18
CA PRO A 82 -8.49 -1.85 11.46
C PRO A 82 -7.35 -0.82 11.56
N ALA A 83 -7.59 0.32 12.20
CA ALA A 83 -6.56 1.35 12.38
C ALA A 83 -5.34 0.86 13.20
N SER A 84 -5.51 -0.23 13.97
CA SER A 84 -4.43 -0.93 14.67
C SER A 84 -3.54 -1.79 13.76
N GLY A 85 -3.87 -1.89 12.46
CA GLY A 85 -3.28 -2.83 11.52
C GLY A 85 -3.83 -4.25 11.67
N SER A 86 -3.40 -5.12 10.77
CA SER A 86 -3.78 -6.53 10.72
C SER A 86 -2.57 -7.47 10.59
N GLU A 87 -2.68 -8.73 11.02
CA GLU A 87 -1.64 -9.75 10.76
C GLU A 87 -1.61 -10.20 9.28
N ARG A 88 -2.77 -10.11 8.62
CA ARG A 88 -3.00 -10.44 7.20
C ARG A 88 -4.19 -9.61 6.70
N PRO A 89 -4.32 -9.38 5.39
CA PRO A 89 -5.48 -8.70 4.81
C PRO A 89 -6.80 -9.26 5.35
N THR A 90 -7.65 -8.39 5.91
CA THR A 90 -9.00 -8.77 6.37
C THR A 90 -10.08 -8.39 5.37
N THR A 91 -9.76 -7.51 4.42
CA THR A 91 -10.65 -7.11 3.32
C THR A 91 -10.02 -7.37 1.95
N ASP A 92 -10.86 -7.33 0.92
CA ASP A 92 -10.40 -7.42 -0.46
C ASP A 92 -9.52 -6.22 -0.82
N ALA A 93 -8.51 -6.47 -1.65
CA ALA A 93 -7.62 -5.44 -2.12
C ALA A 93 -8.35 -4.41 -3.00
N ILE A 94 -8.26 -3.15 -2.62
CA ILE A 94 -8.78 -1.99 -3.37
C ILE A 94 -7.75 -1.44 -4.37
N LEU A 95 -6.50 -1.91 -4.29
CA LEU A 95 -5.48 -1.75 -5.31
C LEU A 95 -4.59 -3.00 -5.31
N LEU A 96 -4.28 -3.49 -6.51
CA LEU A 96 -3.20 -4.44 -6.76
C LEU A 96 -2.30 -3.88 -7.86
N ALA A 97 -0.98 -3.97 -7.67
CA ALA A 97 -0.01 -3.57 -8.67
C ALA A 97 1.22 -4.47 -8.64
N ASP A 98 1.60 -4.98 -9.81
CA ASP A 98 2.87 -5.70 -9.97
C ASP A 98 4.04 -4.73 -9.80
N LEU A 99 5.06 -5.20 -9.09
CA LEU A 99 6.34 -4.54 -9.00
C LEU A 99 7.10 -4.81 -10.29
N PRO A 100 7.57 -3.77 -10.99
CA PRO A 100 8.33 -3.98 -12.21
C PRO A 100 9.61 -4.74 -11.85
N GLY A 101 9.78 -5.93 -12.43
CA GLY A 101 10.89 -6.89 -12.27
C GLY A 101 11.88 -6.54 -11.17
N THR A 102 11.62 -7.03 -9.97
CA THR A 102 12.58 -7.11 -8.85
C THR A 102 13.60 -8.20 -9.09
#